data_AF-A0A2E3QCD1-F1
#
_entry.id   AF-A0A2E3QCD1-F1
#
_cell.length_a   1.000
_cell.length_b   1.000
_cell.length_c   1.000
_cell.angle_alpha   90.00
_cell.angle_beta   90.00
_cell.angle_gamma   90.00
#
_symmetry.space_group_name_H-M   'P 1'
#
loop_
_entity.id
_entity.type
_entity.pdbx_description
1 polymer ?
#
loop_
_entity_poly.entity_id
_entity_poly.type
_entity_poly.pdbx_seq_one_letter_code
_entity_poly.pdbx_strand_id
1 'polypeptide(L)'
;MRVGDCIADIWKFCAVGCLLAVAGVSHAQAAGDGIPDVVRIPSGWFWQGSDSVERQYAYQIDEQVYGHDISRRNRWYDLETDKWHVHLLAYDIAKTPVTNDQYAVFVNATGHPAPDISQEDWERQGLIYTYDTIIPFLWKNGRPPRGRGRHPVVLVSWQDANAYAQWLSEKTGETWHLPDELYWEKAIRGPDGTFYPWGNIFDAGRLNSADNGPFDTMPVGRFEPGPYGVLDGAGQVFEWTSTSSQPGYRIVKGGSWDDRGCGVCRPAARHGRPEYLKHILIGFRVMRDR
;
A
#
# COMPACT_ATOMS: atom_id res chain seq x y z
N MET A 1 -1.35 -24.05 15.15
CA MET A 1 -0.15 -24.65 14.53
C MET A 1 0.65 -23.48 13.98
N ARG A 2 1.90 -23.30 14.42
CA ARG A 2 2.70 -22.10 14.09
C ARG A 2 3.15 -22.20 12.63
N VAL A 3 2.85 -21.17 11.84
CA VAL A 3 3.28 -21.05 10.43
C VAL A 3 4.69 -20.47 10.44
N GLY A 4 5.66 -21.35 10.58
CA GLY A 4 7.07 -21.03 10.57
C GLY A 4 7.76 -22.37 10.50
N ASP A 5 7.94 -22.85 9.26
CA ASP A 5 8.87 -23.89 8.83
C ASP A 5 8.48 -24.29 7.40
N CYS A 6 9.25 -23.85 6.40
CA CYS A 6 9.60 -24.59 5.18
C CYS A 6 10.28 -23.65 4.16
N ILE A 7 11.53 -23.26 4.41
CA ILE A 7 12.47 -22.97 3.32
C ILE A 7 13.80 -23.64 3.70
N ALA A 8 14.04 -24.82 3.13
CA ALA A 8 15.37 -25.39 3.01
C ALA A 8 15.41 -26.25 1.74
N ASP A 9 16.47 -26.00 0.97
CA ASP A 9 17.08 -26.84 -0.06
C ASP A 9 16.41 -26.92 -1.45
N ILE A 10 17.10 -26.37 -2.46
CA ILE A 10 17.89 -27.16 -3.43
C ILE A 10 18.72 -26.17 -4.28
N TRP A 11 20.05 -26.26 -4.16
CA TRP A 11 21.00 -25.77 -5.15
C TRP A 11 21.90 -26.94 -5.58
N LYS A 12 21.96 -27.17 -6.91
CA LYS A 12 23.14 -27.53 -7.72
C LYS A 12 22.69 -28.19 -9.01
N PHE A 13 22.94 -27.54 -10.16
CA PHE A 13 23.57 -28.19 -11.31
C PHE A 13 24.30 -27.14 -12.17
N CYS A 14 25.41 -27.59 -12.73
CA CYS A 14 26.50 -26.79 -13.29
C CYS A 14 26.18 -26.12 -14.63
N ALA A 15 26.95 -25.06 -14.88
CA ALA A 15 27.01 -24.25 -16.08
C ALA A 15 27.52 -24.99 -17.32
N VAL A 16 26.99 -24.62 -18.49
CA VAL A 16 27.73 -24.57 -19.76
C VAL A 16 27.36 -23.26 -20.45
N GLY A 17 28.37 -22.51 -20.84
CA GLY A 17 28.26 -21.12 -21.30
C GLY A 17 27.79 -20.96 -22.74
N CYS A 18 27.20 -19.78 -22.98
CA CYS A 18 27.16 -19.15 -24.29
C CYS A 18 27.40 -17.65 -24.09
N LEU A 19 28.60 -17.20 -24.46
CA LEU A 19 28.97 -15.79 -24.52
C LEU A 19 28.24 -15.15 -25.70
N LEU A 20 27.18 -14.39 -25.42
CA LEU A 20 26.66 -13.38 -26.32
C LEU A 20 26.81 -12.03 -25.64
N ALA A 21 27.70 -11.20 -26.19
CA ALA A 21 27.87 -9.82 -25.80
C ALA A 21 26.59 -9.04 -26.13
N VAL A 22 25.71 -8.90 -25.15
CA VAL A 22 24.60 -7.95 -25.21
C VAL A 22 25.13 -6.62 -24.71
N ALA A 23 25.29 -5.68 -25.63
CA ALA A 23 25.61 -4.29 -25.32
C ALA A 23 24.62 -3.80 -24.24
N GLY A 24 25.17 -3.37 -23.11
CA GLY A 24 24.39 -2.89 -21.98
C GLY A 24 23.55 -1.69 -22.40
N VAL A 25 22.24 -1.86 -22.46
CA VAL A 25 21.32 -0.74 -22.41
C VAL A 25 21.15 -0.39 -20.94
N SER A 26 21.79 0.69 -20.52
CA SER A 26 21.55 1.29 -19.22
C SER A 26 20.10 1.78 -19.18
N HIS A 27 19.19 0.98 -18.63
CA HIS A 27 17.87 1.48 -18.22
C HIS A 27 17.98 2.11 -16.83
N ALA A 28 18.73 3.21 -16.76
CA ALA A 28 18.39 4.26 -15.82
C ALA A 28 17.21 5.00 -16.47
N GLN A 29 16.00 4.49 -16.25
CA GLN A 29 14.81 5.28 -16.55
C GLN A 29 14.93 6.53 -15.67
N ALA A 30 15.05 7.69 -16.30
CA ALA A 30 15.24 8.96 -15.60
C ALA A 30 14.18 9.05 -14.51
N ALA A 31 14.60 9.10 -13.25
CA ALA A 31 13.71 9.52 -12.18
C ALA A 31 13.16 10.87 -12.62
N GLY A 32 11.83 10.93 -12.83
CA GLY A 32 11.17 12.18 -13.18
C GLY A 32 11.39 13.24 -12.10
N ASP A 33 10.64 14.33 -12.14
CA ASP A 33 10.68 15.36 -11.09
C ASP A 33 10.21 14.87 -9.70
N GLY A 34 9.85 13.58 -9.55
CA GLY A 34 9.35 12.98 -8.33
C GLY A 34 7.87 13.25 -8.09
N ILE A 35 7.19 13.97 -8.98
CA ILE A 35 5.76 14.26 -8.86
C ILE A 35 4.97 13.03 -9.34
N PRO A 36 4.03 12.50 -8.53
CA PRO A 36 3.20 11.38 -8.96
C PRO A 36 2.21 11.77 -10.06
N ASP A 37 2.02 10.87 -11.04
CA ASP A 37 0.88 10.96 -11.94
C ASP A 37 -0.42 10.90 -11.13
N VAL A 38 -1.38 11.78 -11.45
CA VAL A 38 -2.67 11.85 -10.75
C VAL A 38 -3.83 11.46 -11.66
N VAL A 39 -4.90 10.98 -11.03
CA VAL A 39 -6.22 10.85 -11.66
C VAL A 39 -7.20 11.82 -11.01
N ARG A 40 -8.11 12.36 -11.82
CA ARG A 40 -9.18 13.23 -11.35
C ARG A 40 -10.33 12.39 -10.82
N ILE A 41 -10.69 12.61 -9.55
CA ILE A 41 -11.92 12.07 -8.99
C ILE A 41 -13.01 13.13 -9.13
N PRO A 42 -14.13 12.84 -9.82
CA PRO A 42 -15.18 13.82 -10.03
C PRO A 42 -15.91 14.15 -8.73
N SER A 43 -16.40 15.38 -8.64
CA SER A 43 -17.38 15.75 -7.62
C SER A 43 -18.60 14.84 -7.75
N GLY A 44 -19.16 14.43 -6.62
CA GLY A 44 -20.34 13.58 -6.62
C GLY A 44 -20.48 12.74 -5.37
N TRP A 45 -21.63 12.06 -5.33
CA TRP A 45 -21.99 11.14 -4.28
C TRP A 45 -21.31 9.78 -4.42
N PHE A 46 -21.02 9.15 -3.28
CA PHE A 46 -20.62 7.75 -3.22
C PHE A 46 -21.02 7.12 -1.87
N TRP A 47 -20.98 5.79 -1.80
CA TRP A 47 -21.19 5.04 -0.57
C TRP A 47 -19.87 4.76 0.14
N GLN A 48 -19.64 5.41 1.28
CA GLN A 48 -18.53 5.09 2.19
C GLN A 48 -18.97 4.06 3.23
N GLY A 49 -18.04 3.26 3.73
CA GLY A 49 -18.23 2.32 4.83
C GLY A 49 -18.85 1.01 4.37
N SER A 50 -19.16 0.14 5.32
CA SER A 50 -19.74 -1.17 5.05
C SER A 50 -21.00 -1.41 5.85
N ASP A 51 -21.88 -2.24 5.29
CA ASP A 51 -23.07 -2.74 5.96
C ASP A 51 -22.81 -4.17 6.50
N SER A 52 -23.80 -4.76 7.15
CA SER A 52 -23.67 -6.11 7.70
C SER A 52 -23.44 -7.18 6.63
N VAL A 53 -23.94 -6.97 5.40
CA VAL A 53 -23.76 -7.92 4.29
C VAL A 53 -22.31 -7.91 3.84
N GLU A 54 -21.73 -6.74 3.64
CA GLU A 54 -20.33 -6.59 3.25
C GLU A 54 -19.37 -7.12 4.34
N ARG A 55 -19.61 -6.78 5.62
CA ARG A 55 -18.79 -7.27 6.74
C ARG A 55 -18.88 -8.79 6.87
N GLN A 56 -20.07 -9.35 6.71
CA GLN A 56 -20.27 -10.81 6.75
C GLN A 56 -19.58 -11.51 5.59
N TYR A 57 -19.65 -10.94 4.38
CA TYR A 57 -18.92 -11.43 3.22
C TYR A 57 -17.41 -11.47 3.49
N ALA A 58 -16.86 -10.41 4.06
CA ALA A 58 -15.45 -10.33 4.42
C ALA A 58 -15.03 -11.43 5.39
N TYR A 59 -15.78 -11.65 6.47
CA TYR A 59 -15.49 -12.74 7.40
C TYR A 59 -15.57 -14.11 6.71
N GLN A 60 -16.52 -14.32 5.80
CA GLN A 60 -16.68 -15.60 5.11
C GLN A 60 -15.50 -15.93 4.20
N ILE A 61 -14.99 -14.97 3.42
CA ILE A 61 -13.86 -15.22 2.53
C ILE A 61 -12.57 -15.46 3.33
N ASP A 62 -12.37 -14.75 4.45
CA ASP A 62 -11.25 -15.00 5.35
C ASP A 62 -11.32 -16.40 5.95
N GLU A 63 -12.48 -16.76 6.51
CA GLU A 63 -12.74 -18.05 7.17
C GLU A 63 -12.50 -19.23 6.21
N GLN A 64 -12.95 -19.09 4.95
CA GLN A 64 -12.74 -20.09 3.91
C GLN A 64 -11.25 -20.30 3.62
N VAL A 65 -10.46 -19.23 3.62
CA VAL A 65 -9.03 -19.31 3.27
C VAL A 65 -8.17 -19.73 4.46
N TYR A 66 -8.45 -19.23 5.66
CA TYR A 66 -7.73 -19.60 6.88
C TYR A 66 -8.13 -20.97 7.42
N GLY A 67 -9.33 -21.47 7.08
CA GLY A 67 -9.89 -22.69 7.68
C GLY A 67 -10.33 -22.50 9.15
N HIS A 68 -10.42 -21.25 9.62
CA HIS A 68 -10.90 -20.88 10.95
C HIS A 68 -11.34 -19.41 11.03
N ASP A 69 -12.15 -19.08 12.03
CA ASP A 69 -12.83 -17.81 12.31
C ASP A 69 -11.98 -16.77 13.08
N ILE A 70 -10.67 -16.72 12.82
CA ILE A 70 -9.77 -15.80 13.55
C ILE A 70 -10.15 -14.33 13.34
N SER A 71 -10.50 -13.93 12.11
CA SER A 71 -10.86 -12.56 11.78
C SER A 71 -12.14 -12.15 12.52
N ARG A 72 -13.13 -13.05 12.58
CA ARG A 72 -14.39 -12.85 13.31
C ARG A 72 -14.19 -12.76 14.82
N ARG A 73 -13.42 -13.67 15.41
CA ARG A 73 -13.12 -13.63 16.86
C ARG A 73 -12.41 -12.33 17.26
N ASN A 74 -11.55 -11.84 16.37
CA ASN A 74 -10.84 -10.58 16.57
C ASN A 74 -11.60 -9.35 16.06
N ARG A 75 -12.82 -9.53 15.54
CA ARG A 75 -13.74 -8.46 15.12
C ARG A 75 -13.13 -7.48 14.11
N TRP A 76 -12.34 -8.00 13.16
CA TRP A 76 -11.55 -7.17 12.22
C TRP A 76 -12.39 -6.17 11.42
N TYR A 77 -13.63 -6.53 11.07
CA TYR A 77 -14.50 -5.72 10.22
C TYR A 77 -15.61 -4.98 10.99
N ASP A 78 -15.66 -5.16 12.31
CA ASP A 78 -16.64 -4.47 13.17
C ASP A 78 -16.27 -3.00 13.41
N LEU A 79 -15.00 -2.63 13.15
CA LEU A 79 -14.48 -1.27 13.29
C LEU A 79 -14.67 -0.41 12.03
N GLU A 80 -15.16 -1.01 10.94
CA GLU A 80 -15.50 -0.29 9.71
C GLU A 80 -16.62 0.72 9.98
N THR A 81 -16.56 1.88 9.33
CA THR A 81 -17.63 2.87 9.44
C THR A 81 -18.93 2.29 8.87
N ASP A 82 -20.06 2.67 9.45
CA ASP A 82 -21.36 2.25 8.93
C ASP A 82 -21.59 2.84 7.54
N LYS A 83 -22.20 2.06 6.65
CA LYS A 83 -22.42 2.47 5.26
C LYS A 83 -23.33 3.69 5.18
N TRP A 84 -22.86 4.74 4.51
CA TRP A 84 -23.60 5.99 4.35
C TRP A 84 -23.25 6.67 3.02
N HIS A 85 -24.17 7.49 2.52
CA HIS A 85 -24.05 8.18 1.25
C HIS A 85 -23.58 9.61 1.46
N VAL A 86 -22.44 9.96 0.87
CA VAL A 86 -21.75 11.22 1.13
C VAL A 86 -21.28 11.85 -0.17
N HIS A 87 -21.34 13.18 -0.23
CA HIS A 87 -20.93 13.97 -1.38
C HIS A 87 -19.54 14.57 -1.15
N LEU A 88 -18.61 14.32 -2.07
CA LEU A 88 -17.29 14.96 -2.09
C LEU A 88 -17.17 15.89 -3.29
N LEU A 89 -16.45 17.00 -3.12
CA LEU A 89 -15.99 17.84 -4.22
C LEU A 89 -14.97 17.07 -5.10
N ALA A 90 -14.63 17.65 -6.25
CA ALA A 90 -13.62 17.08 -7.13
C ALA A 90 -12.21 17.31 -6.54
N TYR A 91 -11.34 16.32 -6.69
CA TYR A 91 -9.94 16.36 -6.25
C TYR A 91 -9.09 15.52 -7.19
N ASP A 92 -7.77 15.68 -7.12
CA ASP A 92 -6.84 14.81 -7.83
C ASP A 92 -6.13 13.91 -6.81
N ILE A 93 -5.91 12.63 -7.13
CA ILE A 93 -5.19 11.68 -6.27
C ILE A 93 -4.16 10.92 -7.09
N ALA A 94 -3.02 10.59 -6.48
CA ALA A 94 -1.98 9.82 -7.13
C ALA A 94 -2.53 8.49 -7.65
N LYS A 95 -2.24 8.22 -8.93
CA LYS A 95 -2.74 7.06 -9.66
C LYS A 95 -2.27 5.74 -9.04
N THR A 96 -1.06 5.73 -8.49
CA THR A 96 -0.44 4.59 -7.79
C THR A 96 0.05 5.04 -6.41
N PRO A 97 0.40 4.11 -5.50
CA PRO A 97 1.23 4.42 -4.35
C PRO A 97 2.54 5.13 -4.78
N VAL A 98 3.09 5.95 -3.89
CA VAL A 98 4.39 6.61 -4.11
C VAL A 98 5.47 5.54 -4.23
N THR A 99 6.28 5.64 -5.28
CA THR A 99 7.35 4.67 -5.58
C THR A 99 8.66 5.04 -4.90
N ASN A 100 9.58 4.07 -4.80
CA ASN A 100 10.92 4.36 -4.28
C ASN A 100 11.66 5.41 -5.12
N ASP A 101 11.53 5.40 -6.45
CA ASP A 101 12.18 6.38 -7.33
C ASP A 101 11.63 7.80 -7.09
N GLN A 102 10.32 7.95 -6.89
CA GLN A 102 9.70 9.24 -6.54
C GLN A 102 10.16 9.72 -5.16
N TYR A 103 10.15 8.84 -4.16
CA TYR A 103 10.61 9.15 -2.81
C TYR A 103 12.11 9.49 -2.78
N ALA A 104 12.92 8.91 -3.67
CA ALA A 104 14.36 9.18 -3.74
C ALA A 104 14.63 10.62 -4.21
N VAL A 105 13.78 11.17 -5.09
CA VAL A 105 13.88 12.58 -5.48
C VAL A 105 13.64 13.50 -4.28
N PHE A 106 12.65 13.19 -3.44
CA PHE A 106 12.40 13.89 -2.19
C PHE A 106 13.62 13.84 -1.25
N VAL A 107 14.11 12.63 -0.93
CA VAL A 107 15.29 12.43 -0.06
C VAL A 107 16.50 13.21 -0.57
N ASN A 108 16.77 13.15 -1.88
CA ASN A 108 17.89 13.87 -2.48
C ASN A 108 17.72 15.40 -2.44
N ALA A 109 16.49 15.90 -2.55
CA ALA A 109 16.21 17.33 -2.58
C ALA A 109 16.24 17.97 -1.18
N THR A 110 15.85 17.22 -0.14
CA THR A 110 15.63 17.76 1.21
C THR A 110 16.64 17.29 2.24
N GLY A 111 17.35 16.19 1.97
CA GLY A 111 18.16 15.51 2.97
C GLY A 111 17.34 14.76 4.02
N HIS A 112 16.03 14.54 3.78
CA HIS A 112 15.18 13.75 4.67
C HIS A 112 15.75 12.33 4.86
N PRO A 113 15.65 11.73 6.06
CA PRO A 113 16.12 10.37 6.30
C PRO A 113 15.55 9.36 5.30
N ALA A 114 16.41 8.53 4.74
CA ALA A 114 15.97 7.46 3.86
C ALA A 114 15.17 6.39 4.63
N PRO A 115 14.32 5.59 3.95
CA PRO A 115 13.63 4.45 4.55
C PRO A 115 14.59 3.34 5.04
N ASP A 116 15.14 3.57 6.22
CA ASP A 116 15.88 2.61 7.02
C ASP A 116 15.36 2.57 8.46
N ILE A 117 15.81 1.54 9.18
CA ILE A 117 15.57 1.33 10.61
C ILE A 117 16.65 0.40 11.15
N SER A 118 17.11 0.64 12.37
CA SER A 118 18.08 -0.26 13.02
C SER A 118 17.41 -1.58 13.44
N GLN A 119 18.21 -2.62 13.67
CA GLN A 119 17.69 -3.88 14.20
C GLN A 119 17.00 -3.70 15.56
N GLU A 120 17.64 -2.94 16.46
CA GLU A 120 17.10 -2.66 17.78
C GLU A 120 15.75 -1.93 17.70
N ASP A 121 15.65 -0.91 16.84
CA ASP A 121 14.40 -0.16 16.68
C ASP A 121 13.30 -1.01 16.04
N TRP A 122 13.64 -1.85 15.06
CA TRP A 122 12.68 -2.77 14.44
C TRP A 122 12.11 -3.76 15.46
N GLU A 123 12.97 -4.40 16.24
CA GLU A 123 12.57 -5.36 17.28
C GLU A 123 11.71 -4.69 18.35
N ARG A 124 11.99 -3.42 18.69
CA ARG A 124 11.19 -2.64 19.64
C ARG A 124 9.76 -2.39 19.16
N GLN A 125 9.49 -2.43 17.86
CA GLN A 125 8.12 -2.28 17.33
C GLN A 125 7.23 -3.51 17.62
N GLY A 126 7.81 -4.66 17.98
CA GLY A 126 7.06 -5.86 18.36
C GLY A 126 6.25 -6.48 17.21
N LEU A 127 6.70 -6.31 15.97
CA LEU A 127 6.05 -6.85 14.78
C LEU A 127 6.36 -8.34 14.58
N ILE A 128 5.50 -9.02 13.82
CA ILE A 128 5.64 -10.47 13.57
C ILE A 128 6.86 -10.82 12.71
N TYR A 129 7.31 -9.90 11.84
CA TYR A 129 8.47 -10.15 10.98
C TYR A 129 9.78 -9.89 11.72
N THR A 130 10.76 -10.75 11.47
CA THR A 130 12.13 -10.56 11.96
C THR A 130 12.84 -9.45 11.19
N TYR A 131 13.92 -8.93 11.77
CA TYR A 131 14.75 -7.93 11.08
C TYR A 131 15.31 -8.45 9.74
N ASP A 132 15.70 -9.72 9.68
CA ASP A 132 16.20 -10.34 8.44
C ASP A 132 15.17 -10.29 7.30
N THR A 133 13.88 -10.37 7.64
CA THR A 133 12.80 -10.31 6.65
C THR A 133 12.72 -8.94 5.97
N ILE A 134 13.12 -7.87 6.67
CA ILE A 134 13.00 -6.49 6.15
C ILE A 134 14.25 -6.02 5.41
N ILE A 135 15.38 -6.73 5.54
CA ILE A 135 16.66 -6.36 4.90
C ILE A 135 16.50 -6.05 3.40
N PRO A 136 15.71 -6.80 2.61
CA PRO A 136 15.50 -6.50 1.19
C PRO A 136 14.79 -5.16 0.89
N PHE A 137 14.09 -4.60 1.87
CA PHE A 137 13.32 -3.35 1.75
C PHE A 137 14.09 -2.12 2.26
N LEU A 138 15.12 -2.33 3.10
CA LEU A 138 15.95 -1.26 3.65
C LEU A 138 16.72 -0.52 2.56
N TRP A 139 16.64 0.81 2.62
CA TRP A 139 17.52 1.66 1.82
C TRP A 139 18.94 1.60 2.37
N LYS A 140 19.93 1.73 1.48
CA LYS A 140 21.35 1.72 1.85
C LYS A 140 22.06 2.93 1.28
N ASN A 141 22.76 3.68 2.12
CA ASN A 141 23.48 4.90 1.74
C ASN A 141 22.58 5.91 1.01
N GLY A 142 21.35 6.10 1.50
CA GLY A 142 20.37 7.02 0.91
C GLY A 142 19.76 6.56 -0.40
N ARG A 143 19.96 5.31 -0.82
CA ARG A 143 19.48 4.80 -2.12
C ARG A 143 18.42 3.69 -1.96
N PRO A 144 17.40 3.66 -2.84
CA PRO A 144 16.45 2.55 -2.93
C PRO A 144 17.13 1.19 -3.05
N PRO A 145 16.49 0.11 -2.58
CA PRO A 145 16.97 -1.24 -2.84
C PRO A 145 17.02 -1.50 -4.35
N ARG A 146 18.09 -2.15 -4.80
CA ARG A 146 18.35 -2.39 -6.22
C ARG A 146 17.18 -3.13 -6.88
N GLY A 147 16.70 -2.61 -8.01
CA GLY A 147 15.62 -3.21 -8.78
C GLY A 147 14.20 -2.87 -8.28
N ARG A 148 14.08 -2.11 -7.18
CA ARG A 148 12.78 -1.77 -6.56
C ARG A 148 12.33 -0.34 -6.80
N GLY A 149 12.95 0.37 -7.74
CA GLY A 149 12.65 1.79 -8.03
C GLY A 149 11.16 2.06 -8.27
N ARG A 150 10.51 1.20 -9.06
CA ARG A 150 9.07 1.27 -9.37
C ARG A 150 8.15 0.57 -8.36
N HIS A 151 8.68 -0.02 -7.30
CA HIS A 151 7.85 -0.60 -6.23
C HIS A 151 7.38 0.52 -5.30
N PRO A 152 6.26 0.35 -4.57
CA PRO A 152 5.86 1.26 -3.51
C PRO A 152 7.01 1.47 -2.51
N VAL A 153 7.21 2.71 -2.07
CA VAL A 153 8.05 3.00 -0.91
C VAL A 153 7.36 2.47 0.34
N VAL A 154 8.10 1.78 1.19
CA VAL A 154 7.65 1.21 2.47
C VAL A 154 8.71 1.51 3.53
N LEU A 155 8.50 1.07 4.79
CA LEU A 155 9.36 1.44 5.93
C LEU A 155 9.42 2.97 6.16
N VAL A 156 8.32 3.64 5.82
CA VAL A 156 8.09 5.06 6.08
C VAL A 156 6.99 5.21 7.13
N SER A 157 7.21 6.10 8.09
CA SER A 157 6.20 6.48 9.07
C SER A 157 5.13 7.37 8.43
N TRP A 158 4.06 7.63 9.16
CA TRP A 158 3.07 8.62 8.73
C TRP A 158 3.69 10.02 8.64
N GLN A 159 4.62 10.38 9.54
CA GLN A 159 5.32 11.67 9.50
C GLN A 159 6.20 11.78 8.26
N ASP A 160 6.89 10.71 7.87
CA ASP A 160 7.70 10.65 6.65
C ASP A 160 6.83 10.85 5.39
N ALA A 161 5.66 10.22 5.35
CA ALA A 161 4.69 10.34 4.27
C ALA A 161 4.10 11.77 4.19
N ASN A 162 3.82 12.38 5.34
CA ASN A 162 3.33 13.76 5.41
C ASN A 162 4.42 14.78 5.01
N ALA A 163 5.68 14.56 5.39
CA ALA A 163 6.81 15.40 4.97
C ALA A 163 7.01 15.38 3.45
N TYR A 164 6.85 14.20 2.82
CA TYR A 164 6.86 14.09 1.36
C TYR A 164 5.74 14.92 0.71
N ALA A 165 4.52 14.88 1.25
CA ALA A 165 3.40 15.67 0.73
C ALA A 165 3.61 17.18 0.91
N GLN A 166 4.20 17.60 2.03
CA GLN A 166 4.58 19.00 2.25
C GLN A 166 5.64 19.47 1.25
N TRP A 167 6.67 18.64 1.00
CA TRP A 167 7.67 18.93 -0.03
C TRP A 167 7.05 19.04 -1.43
N LEU A 168 6.09 18.19 -1.80
CA LEU A 168 5.36 18.34 -3.06
C LEU A 168 4.60 19.67 -3.11
N SER A 169 4.01 20.10 -2.00
CA SER A 169 3.32 21.39 -1.93
C SER A 169 4.25 22.56 -2.20
N GLU A 170 5.41 22.58 -1.54
CA GLU A 170 6.44 23.60 -1.75
C GLU A 170 6.98 23.58 -3.19
N LYS A 171 7.20 22.39 -3.73
CA LYS A 171 7.78 22.21 -5.07
C LYS A 171 6.84 22.64 -6.19
N THR A 172 5.54 22.39 -6.03
CA THR A 172 4.54 22.61 -7.09
C THR A 172 3.75 23.91 -6.93
N GLY A 173 3.70 24.47 -5.73
CA GLY A 173 2.81 25.58 -5.39
C GLY A 173 1.34 25.17 -5.27
N GLU A 174 1.03 23.87 -5.27
CA GLU A 174 -0.31 23.32 -5.07
C GLU A 174 -0.43 22.73 -3.66
N THR A 175 -1.65 22.53 -3.16
CA THR A 175 -1.86 21.91 -1.84
C THR A 175 -1.87 20.39 -1.94
N TRP A 176 -0.74 19.75 -1.63
CA TRP A 176 -0.61 18.30 -1.56
C TRP A 176 -0.68 17.81 -0.11
N HIS A 177 -1.36 16.69 0.11
CA HIS A 177 -1.48 16.07 1.42
C HIS A 177 -1.77 14.56 1.31
N LEU A 178 -1.71 13.86 2.44
CA LEU A 178 -2.23 12.49 2.52
C LEU A 178 -3.76 12.53 2.44
N PRO A 179 -4.40 11.61 1.69
CA PRO A 179 -5.85 11.57 1.63
C PRO A 179 -6.43 11.24 3.00
N ASP A 180 -7.56 11.86 3.35
CA ASP A 180 -8.41 11.32 4.41
C ASP A 180 -9.04 10.00 3.91
N GLU A 181 -9.36 9.07 4.81
CA GLU A 181 -9.91 7.75 4.48
C GLU A 181 -11.16 7.85 3.61
N LEU A 182 -11.96 8.92 3.76
CA LEU A 182 -13.15 9.20 2.95
C LEU A 182 -12.78 9.48 1.48
N TYR A 183 -11.78 10.31 1.24
CA TYR A 183 -11.29 10.63 -0.11
C TYR A 183 -10.54 9.44 -0.72
N TRP A 184 -9.79 8.71 0.08
CA TRP A 184 -9.13 7.49 -0.36
C TRP A 184 -10.17 6.45 -0.80
N GLU A 185 -11.19 6.21 0.01
CA GLU A 185 -12.18 5.17 -0.26
C GLU A 185 -12.99 5.47 -1.52
N LYS A 186 -13.45 6.71 -1.72
CA LYS A 186 -14.13 7.10 -2.98
C LYS A 186 -13.25 6.83 -4.19
N ALA A 187 -11.97 7.21 -4.12
CA ALA A 187 -11.05 7.08 -5.23
C ALA A 187 -10.87 5.61 -5.67
N ILE A 188 -10.82 4.69 -4.71
CA ILE A 188 -10.59 3.27 -4.96
C ILE A 188 -11.89 2.51 -5.28
N ARG A 189 -12.96 2.78 -4.53
CA ARG A 189 -14.24 2.06 -4.58
C ARG A 189 -15.14 2.48 -5.73
N GLY A 190 -15.12 3.76 -6.11
CA GLY A 190 -16.11 4.32 -7.02
C GLY A 190 -17.45 4.66 -6.34
N PRO A 191 -18.45 5.08 -7.13
CA PRO A 191 -19.71 5.63 -6.61
C PRO A 191 -20.66 4.56 -6.04
N ASP A 192 -20.57 3.32 -6.55
CA ASP A 192 -21.63 2.31 -6.40
C ASP A 192 -21.57 1.51 -5.08
N GLY A 193 -20.59 1.78 -4.22
CA GLY A 193 -20.50 1.10 -2.93
C GLY A 193 -20.14 -0.38 -3.04
N THR A 194 -19.37 -0.77 -4.05
CA THR A 194 -18.94 -2.15 -4.29
C THR A 194 -17.89 -2.60 -3.27
N PHE A 195 -17.80 -3.91 -3.04
CA PHE A 195 -16.88 -4.47 -2.05
C PHE A 195 -15.42 -4.33 -2.48
N TYR A 196 -15.16 -4.37 -3.79
CA TYR A 196 -13.85 -4.18 -4.42
C TYR A 196 -13.96 -3.19 -5.59
N PRO A 197 -12.83 -2.64 -6.07
CA PRO A 197 -12.81 -1.76 -7.25
C PRO A 197 -13.42 -2.39 -8.51
N TRP A 198 -13.42 -3.71 -8.59
CA TRP A 198 -13.93 -4.48 -9.74
C TRP A 198 -15.30 -5.12 -9.50
N GLY A 199 -15.95 -4.86 -8.37
CA GLY A 199 -17.28 -5.39 -8.05
C GLY A 199 -17.37 -6.08 -6.69
N ASN A 200 -18.37 -6.94 -6.51
CA ASN A 200 -18.70 -7.52 -5.20
C ASN A 200 -18.16 -8.94 -4.97
N ILE A 201 -17.46 -9.50 -5.96
CA ILE A 201 -16.88 -10.84 -5.87
C ILE A 201 -15.36 -10.70 -5.83
N PHE A 202 -14.77 -11.25 -4.77
CA PHE A 202 -13.32 -11.35 -4.62
C PHE A 202 -12.70 -12.11 -5.80
N ASP A 203 -11.62 -11.56 -6.34
CA ASP A 203 -10.80 -12.15 -7.40
C ASP A 203 -9.32 -11.96 -7.06
N ALA A 204 -8.65 -13.05 -6.69
CA ALA A 204 -7.22 -13.05 -6.32
C ALA A 204 -6.29 -12.69 -7.50
N GLY A 205 -6.79 -12.67 -8.74
CA GLY A 205 -6.04 -12.25 -9.92
C GLY A 205 -6.01 -10.73 -10.15
N ARG A 206 -6.77 -9.96 -9.35
CA ARG A 206 -6.94 -8.50 -9.55
C ARG A 206 -6.19 -7.63 -8.54
N LEU A 207 -5.41 -8.24 -7.67
CA LEU A 207 -4.59 -7.56 -6.66
C LEU A 207 -3.32 -8.34 -6.36
N ASN A 208 -2.35 -7.68 -5.73
CA ASN A 208 -1.23 -8.35 -5.08
C ASN A 208 -1.61 -8.65 -3.62
N SER A 209 -1.79 -9.92 -3.29
CA SER A 209 -2.06 -10.40 -1.93
C SER A 209 -1.40 -11.77 -1.72
N ALA A 210 -1.37 -12.26 -0.49
CA ALA A 210 -0.83 -13.59 -0.18
C ALA A 210 -1.68 -14.73 -0.78
N ASP A 211 -2.88 -14.43 -1.31
CA ASP A 211 -3.72 -15.42 -1.98
C ASP A 211 -3.13 -15.90 -3.32
N ASN A 212 -2.34 -15.06 -3.99
CA ASN A 212 -1.71 -15.39 -5.27
C ASN A 212 -0.19 -15.12 -5.30
N GLY A 213 0.36 -14.55 -4.22
CA GLY A 213 1.74 -14.10 -4.16
C GLY A 213 1.96 -12.76 -4.89
N PRO A 214 3.22 -12.30 -5.03
CA PRO A 214 4.46 -13.08 -4.89
C PRO A 214 5.04 -13.13 -3.46
N PHE A 215 4.28 -12.76 -2.43
CA PHE A 215 4.79 -12.57 -1.06
C PHE A 215 5.87 -11.47 -0.99
N ASP A 216 5.70 -10.46 -1.85
CA ASP A 216 6.55 -9.29 -1.94
C ASP A 216 5.78 -8.15 -2.63
N THR A 217 6.26 -6.91 -2.53
CA THR A 217 5.74 -5.84 -3.37
C THR A 217 6.07 -6.06 -4.84
N MET A 218 5.23 -5.56 -5.74
CA MET A 218 5.47 -5.54 -7.18
C MET A 218 5.69 -4.10 -7.66
N PRO A 219 6.25 -3.89 -8.87
CA PRO A 219 6.20 -2.58 -9.51
C PRO A 219 4.75 -2.11 -9.61
N VAL A 220 4.49 -0.83 -9.33
CA VAL A 220 3.13 -0.27 -9.37
C VAL A 220 2.50 -0.36 -10.77
N GLY A 221 1.17 -0.49 -10.78
CA GLY A 221 0.33 -0.49 -11.98
C GLY A 221 0.34 -1.81 -12.75
N ARG A 222 0.33 -2.93 -12.04
CA ARG A 222 0.30 -4.29 -12.62
C ARG A 222 -1.10 -4.86 -12.78
N PHE A 223 -2.07 -4.32 -12.06
CA PHE A 223 -3.46 -4.78 -12.06
C PHE A 223 -4.36 -3.80 -12.81
N GLU A 224 -5.55 -4.26 -13.18
CA GLU A 224 -6.54 -3.40 -13.81
C GLU A 224 -6.94 -2.23 -12.89
N PRO A 225 -7.13 -1.02 -13.45
CA PRO A 225 -7.54 0.12 -12.64
C PRO A 225 -8.97 -0.03 -12.11
N GLY A 226 -9.23 0.62 -10.98
CA GLY A 226 -10.57 0.79 -10.43
C GLY A 226 -11.42 1.79 -11.24
N PRO A 227 -12.65 2.09 -10.78
CA PRO A 227 -13.65 2.83 -11.55
C PRO A 227 -13.23 4.24 -12.00
N TYR A 228 -12.31 4.86 -11.27
CA TYR A 228 -11.77 6.19 -11.58
C TYR A 228 -10.35 6.17 -12.18
N GLY A 229 -9.83 5.00 -12.57
CA GLY A 229 -8.49 4.89 -13.13
C GLY A 229 -7.36 4.73 -12.10
N VAL A 230 -7.70 4.66 -10.81
CA VAL A 230 -6.73 4.46 -9.73
C VAL A 230 -6.25 3.00 -9.71
N LEU A 231 -4.95 2.80 -9.48
CA LEU A 231 -4.28 1.50 -9.46
C LEU A 231 -3.83 1.14 -8.03
N ASP A 232 -3.70 -0.17 -7.80
CA ASP A 232 -3.14 -0.77 -6.59
C ASP A 232 -3.78 -0.29 -5.28
N GLY A 233 -5.09 0.00 -5.29
CA GLY A 233 -5.84 0.42 -4.09
C GLY A 233 -6.44 -0.74 -3.30
N ALA A 234 -6.37 -1.96 -3.81
CA ALA A 234 -6.70 -3.19 -3.09
C ALA A 234 -5.46 -4.09 -3.15
N GLY A 235 -4.99 -4.55 -1.99
CA GLY A 235 -3.72 -5.25 -1.84
C GLY A 235 -2.51 -4.34 -2.05
N GLN A 236 -1.41 -4.96 -2.47
CA GLN A 236 -0.11 -4.34 -2.71
C GLN A 236 0.53 -3.80 -1.42
N VAL A 237 0.11 -2.66 -0.89
CA VAL A 237 0.55 -2.16 0.42
C VAL A 237 -0.61 -1.43 1.09
N PHE A 238 -0.68 -1.53 2.42
CA PHE A 238 -1.49 -0.62 3.18
C PHE A 238 -1.02 0.81 2.93
N GLU A 239 -1.94 1.76 3.02
CA GLU A 239 -1.62 3.15 2.74
C GLU A 239 -2.01 4.07 3.88
N TRP A 240 -1.04 4.86 4.34
CA TRP A 240 -1.27 5.93 5.30
C TRP A 240 -2.31 6.94 4.79
N THR A 241 -3.31 7.23 5.63
CA THR A 241 -4.27 8.31 5.45
C THR A 241 -4.03 9.41 6.48
N SER A 242 -4.59 10.61 6.28
CA SER A 242 -4.56 11.69 7.28
C SER A 242 -5.54 11.46 8.44
N THR A 243 -6.46 10.49 8.34
CA THR A 243 -7.50 10.23 9.34
C THR A 243 -6.92 9.67 10.63
N SER A 244 -7.24 10.32 11.75
CA SER A 244 -6.87 9.88 13.09
C SER A 244 -7.88 8.85 13.61
N SER A 245 -7.43 7.66 14.00
CA SER A 245 -8.30 6.69 14.69
C SER A 245 -8.41 6.97 16.19
N GLN A 246 -7.33 7.48 16.77
CA GLN A 246 -7.18 7.93 18.16
C GLN A 246 -5.86 8.74 18.26
N PRO A 247 -5.61 9.50 19.34
CA PRO A 247 -4.36 10.24 19.49
C PRO A 247 -3.12 9.36 19.28
N GLY A 248 -2.19 9.80 18.43
CA GLY A 248 -0.98 9.06 18.08
C GLY A 248 -1.17 7.88 17.12
N TYR A 249 -2.38 7.72 16.55
CA TYR A 249 -2.68 6.67 15.57
C TYR A 249 -3.33 7.25 14.31
N ARG A 250 -3.05 6.60 13.19
CA ARG A 250 -3.59 6.93 11.88
C ARG A 250 -4.20 5.70 11.23
N ILE A 251 -5.23 5.93 10.43
CA ILE A 251 -5.84 4.86 9.64
C ILE A 251 -4.94 4.53 8.45
N VAL A 252 -4.75 3.23 8.23
CA VAL A 252 -4.27 2.68 6.96
C VAL A 252 -5.39 1.92 6.25
N LYS A 253 -5.37 1.96 4.92
CA LYS A 253 -6.39 1.36 4.03
C LYS A 253 -5.74 0.45 3.00
N GLY A 254 -6.53 -0.42 2.35
CA GLY A 254 -6.13 -1.14 1.14
C GLY A 254 -5.65 -2.58 1.31
N GLY A 255 -5.14 -2.98 2.48
CA GLY A 255 -4.50 -4.30 2.63
C GLY A 255 -3.15 -4.35 1.91
N SER A 256 -2.47 -5.50 1.95
CA SER A 256 -1.09 -5.62 1.50
C SER A 256 -0.80 -6.94 0.78
N TRP A 257 0.42 -7.06 0.25
CA TRP A 257 0.91 -8.27 -0.39
C TRP A 257 0.97 -9.50 0.52
N ASP A 258 0.94 -9.33 1.85
CA ASP A 258 0.96 -10.45 2.81
C ASP A 258 -0.42 -10.76 3.42
N ASP A 259 -1.45 -9.99 3.06
CA ASP A 259 -2.79 -10.27 3.54
C ASP A 259 -3.42 -11.42 2.73
N ARG A 260 -4.07 -12.34 3.45
CA ARG A 260 -4.64 -13.57 2.89
C ARG A 260 -6.11 -13.65 3.26
N GLY A 261 -6.96 -14.12 2.36
CA GLY A 261 -8.41 -14.00 2.52
C GLY A 261 -8.73 -12.52 2.57
N CYS A 262 -8.78 -11.88 1.41
CA CYS A 262 -8.58 -10.43 1.34
C CYS A 262 -9.79 -9.58 1.79
N GLY A 263 -10.54 -9.99 2.82
CA GLY A 263 -11.55 -9.14 3.45
C GLY A 263 -10.96 -7.79 3.91
N VAL A 264 -9.69 -7.75 4.28
CA VAL A 264 -8.94 -6.53 4.63
C VAL A 264 -8.54 -5.67 3.42
N CYS A 265 -8.55 -6.24 2.21
CA CYS A 265 -8.25 -5.50 0.98
C CYS A 265 -9.46 -4.79 0.37
N ARG A 266 -10.64 -4.91 0.99
CA ARG A 266 -11.81 -4.13 0.60
C ARG A 266 -11.60 -2.65 0.92
N PRO A 267 -12.09 -1.71 0.10
CA PRO A 267 -11.89 -0.29 0.37
C PRO A 267 -12.52 0.20 1.67
N ALA A 268 -13.57 -0.45 2.19
CA ALA A 268 -14.17 -0.10 3.49
C ALA A 268 -13.32 -0.54 4.69
N ALA A 269 -12.51 -1.60 4.55
CA ALA A 269 -11.66 -2.09 5.62
C ALA A 269 -10.70 -0.99 6.09
N ARG A 270 -10.43 -0.96 7.39
CA ARG A 270 -9.62 0.09 8.02
C ARG A 270 -8.85 -0.46 9.21
N HIS A 271 -7.61 -0.02 9.35
CA HIS A 271 -6.74 -0.43 10.44
C HIS A 271 -6.06 0.78 11.08
N GLY A 272 -6.17 0.92 12.39
CA GLY A 272 -5.39 1.91 13.15
C GLY A 272 -3.96 1.42 13.34
N ARG A 273 -2.98 2.29 13.08
CA ARG A 273 -1.56 2.04 13.35
C ARG A 273 -0.92 3.25 14.05
N PRO A 274 0.04 3.04 14.96
CA PRO A 274 0.79 4.15 15.55
C PRO A 274 1.45 4.98 14.45
N GLU A 275 1.37 6.31 14.53
CA GLU A 275 1.85 7.18 13.45
C GLU A 275 3.36 7.06 13.20
N TYR A 276 4.15 6.72 14.22
CA TYR A 276 5.60 6.51 14.12
C TYR A 276 6.02 5.17 13.50
N LEU A 277 5.08 4.25 13.28
CA LEU A 277 5.38 2.88 12.85
C LEU A 277 6.01 2.88 11.45
N LYS A 278 7.14 2.18 11.29
CA LYS A 278 7.71 1.85 9.97
C LYS A 278 7.46 0.38 9.68
N HIS A 279 6.84 0.05 8.55
CA HIS A 279 6.47 -1.33 8.21
C HIS A 279 6.67 -1.63 6.72
N ILE A 280 7.10 -2.86 6.38
CA ILE A 280 7.25 -3.34 4.99
C ILE A 280 5.94 -3.53 4.21
N LEU A 281 4.80 -3.38 4.91
CA LEU A 281 3.46 -3.55 4.36
C LEU A 281 2.75 -2.22 4.19
N ILE A 282 3.33 -1.12 4.69
CA ILE A 282 2.68 0.19 4.71
C ILE A 282 3.50 1.16 3.87
N GLY A 283 2.89 1.64 2.81
CA GLY A 283 3.32 2.79 2.02
C GLY A 283 2.29 3.91 2.13
N PHE A 284 2.18 4.70 1.07
CA PHE A 284 1.18 5.76 1.00
C PHE A 284 0.95 6.23 -0.44
N ARG A 285 -0.15 6.96 -0.64
CA ARG A 285 -0.37 7.80 -1.81
C ARG A 285 -0.72 9.22 -1.35
N VAL A 286 -0.59 10.18 -2.25
CA VAL A 286 -0.90 11.59 -1.98
C VAL A 286 -2.09 12.05 -2.82
N MET A 287 -2.77 13.08 -2.36
CA MET A 287 -3.79 13.80 -3.12
C MET A 287 -3.50 15.29 -3.12
N ARG A 288 -4.17 16.02 -4.01
CA ARG A 288 -4.16 17.48 -4.01
C ARG A 288 -5.57 18.04 -4.20
N ASP A 289 -5.81 19.15 -3.53
CA ASP A 289 -7.03 19.93 -3.67
C ASP A 289 -7.11 20.61 -5.04
N ARG A 290 -8.31 21.09 -5.39
CA ARG A 290 -8.58 21.80 -6.64
C ARG A 290 -9.32 23.10 -6.43
#